data_AF-A0A1I2L116-F1
#
_entry.id   AF-A0A1I2L116-F1
#
_cell.length_a   1.000
_cell.length_b   1.000
_cell.length_c   1.000
_cell.angle_alpha   90.00
_cell.angle_beta   90.00
_cell.angle_gamma   90.00
#
_symmetry.space_group_name_H-M   'P 1'
#
loop_
_entity.id
_entity.type
_entity.pdbx_description
1 polymer ?
#
loop_
_entity_poly.entity_id
_entity_poly.type
_entity_poly.pdbx_seq_one_letter_code
_entity_poly.pdbx_strand_id
1 'polypeptide(L)'
;MESYAYIDGHYDEAEKLYKDMKIKDALIMLLYECGEKSIEKIEVKILIGKCYFALGKYDLARKYYKEVLNMDKKNKEAKLLIKELGKISKKYTKEGNSIPIFIIGRCYI
;
A
#
# COMPACT_ATOMS: atom_id res chain seq x y z
N MET A 1 -26.13 -10.12 -5.19
CA MET A 1 -25.93 -9.87 -3.75
C MET A 1 -24.84 -10.77 -3.17
N GLU A 2 -24.67 -12.00 -3.66
CA GLU A 2 -23.63 -12.95 -3.17
C GLU A 2 -22.18 -12.50 -3.42
N SER A 3 -21.91 -11.70 -4.46
CA SER A 3 -20.54 -11.23 -4.74
C SER A 3 -20.01 -10.21 -3.72
N TYR A 4 -20.88 -9.44 -3.07
CA TYR A 4 -20.47 -8.39 -2.13
C TYR A 4 -20.13 -8.95 -0.75
N ALA A 5 -20.89 -9.95 -0.28
CA ALA A 5 -20.64 -10.63 0.99
C ALA A 5 -19.36 -11.48 0.95
N TYR A 6 -19.04 -12.07 -0.21
CA TYR A 6 -17.80 -12.85 -0.40
C TYR A 6 -16.55 -11.98 -0.32
N ILE A 7 -16.62 -10.74 -0.83
CA ILE A 7 -15.48 -9.81 -0.85
C ILE A 7 -15.18 -9.24 0.55
N ASP A 8 -16.19 -8.93 1.37
CA ASP A 8 -15.97 -8.44 2.74
C ASP A 8 -15.30 -9.51 3.63
N GLY A 9 -15.73 -10.77 3.52
CA GLY A 9 -15.16 -11.86 4.35
C GLY A 9 -13.65 -12.06 4.16
N HIS A 10 -13.16 -11.98 2.92
CA HIS A 10 -11.73 -12.13 2.62
C HIS A 10 -10.91 -10.89 3.01
N TYR A 11 -11.52 -9.69 2.95
CA TYR A 11 -10.88 -8.47 3.42
C TYR A 11 -10.69 -8.49 4.95
N ASP A 12 -11.72 -8.89 5.70
CA ASP A 12 -11.65 -9.01 7.16
C ASP A 12 -10.58 -10.02 7.59
N GLU A 13 -10.47 -11.14 6.86
CA GLU A 13 -9.47 -12.16 7.12
C GLU A 13 -8.05 -11.67 6.82
N ALA A 14 -7.86 -10.93 5.72
CA ALA A 14 -6.59 -10.28 5.41
C ALA A 14 -6.20 -9.22 6.44
N GLU A 15 -7.15 -8.44 6.96
CA GLU A 15 -6.90 -7.47 8.03
C GLU A 15 -6.48 -8.17 9.32
N LYS A 16 -7.09 -9.30 9.65
CA LYS A 16 -6.70 -10.13 10.79
C LYS A 16 -5.30 -10.69 10.61
N LEU A 17 -4.96 -11.25 9.45
CA LEU A 17 -3.60 -11.71 9.14
C LEU A 17 -2.56 -10.59 9.23
N TYR A 18 -2.92 -9.37 8.79
CA TYR A 18 -2.07 -8.19 8.93
C TYR A 18 -1.82 -7.84 10.40
N LYS A 19 -2.86 -7.89 11.25
CA LYS A 19 -2.74 -7.69 12.72
C LYS A 19 -1.90 -8.78 13.38
N ASP A 20 -2.02 -10.02 12.90
CA ASP A 20 -1.24 -11.18 13.35
C ASP A 20 0.23 -11.16 12.84
N MET A 21 0.67 -10.05 12.21
CA MET A 21 1.99 -9.87 11.59
C MET A 21 2.31 -10.87 10.46
N LYS A 22 1.32 -11.61 9.96
CA LYS A 22 1.44 -12.50 8.80
C LYS A 22 1.28 -11.71 7.50
N ILE A 23 2.16 -10.74 7.29
CA ILE A 23 2.06 -9.75 6.21
C ILE A 23 2.08 -10.40 4.82
N LYS A 24 2.87 -11.47 4.64
CA LYS A 24 2.97 -12.18 3.35
C LYS A 24 1.67 -12.89 3.01
N ASP A 25 1.06 -13.55 3.99
CA ASP A 25 -0.19 -14.28 3.81
C ASP A 25 -1.34 -13.30 3.53
N ALA A 26 -1.40 -12.19 4.27
CA ALA A 26 -2.34 -11.10 4.02
C ALA A 26 -2.21 -10.54 2.60
N LEU A 27 -0.97 -10.33 2.12
CA LEU A 27 -0.73 -9.84 0.77
C LEU A 27 -1.16 -10.83 -0.31
N ILE A 28 -0.91 -12.13 -0.12
CA ILE A 28 -1.34 -13.18 -1.05
C ILE A 28 -2.86 -13.19 -1.13
N MET A 29 -3.54 -13.17 0.02
CA MET A 29 -5.00 -13.16 0.09
C MET A 29 -5.59 -11.92 -0.64
N LEU A 30 -5.02 -10.74 -0.41
CA LEU A 30 -5.50 -9.51 -1.05
C LEU A 30 -5.28 -9.46 -2.57
N LEU A 31 -4.22 -10.08 -3.08
CA LEU A 31 -3.88 -10.04 -4.51
C LEU A 31 -4.51 -11.18 -5.31
N TYR A 32 -4.60 -12.38 -4.74
CA TYR A 32 -5.02 -13.59 -5.45
C TYR A 32 -6.46 -14.01 -5.12
N GLU A 33 -6.91 -13.90 -3.87
CA GLU A 33 -8.23 -14.39 -3.44
C GLU A 33 -9.32 -13.33 -3.61
N CYS A 34 -8.98 -12.05 -3.42
CA CYS A 34 -9.95 -10.97 -3.51
C CYS A 34 -10.50 -10.78 -4.96
N GLY A 35 -9.73 -11.13 -6.01
CA GLY A 35 -10.09 -10.95 -7.42
C GLY A 35 -9.97 -9.51 -7.94
N GLU A 36 -9.89 -9.30 -9.27
CA GLU A 36 -9.54 -7.99 -9.86
C GLU A 36 -10.47 -6.83 -9.46
N LYS A 37 -11.78 -7.09 -9.34
CA LYS A 37 -12.78 -6.05 -9.01
C LYS A 37 -12.67 -5.53 -7.57
N SER A 38 -12.17 -6.32 -6.64
CA SER A 38 -12.03 -5.90 -5.24
C SER A 38 -10.72 -5.14 -5.01
N ILE A 39 -9.70 -5.36 -5.84
CA ILE A 39 -8.47 -4.54 -5.86
C ILE A 39 -8.78 -3.09 -6.20
N GLU A 40 -9.88 -2.80 -6.90
CA GLU A 40 -10.31 -1.43 -7.17
C GLU A 40 -10.81 -0.69 -5.91
N LYS A 41 -11.18 -1.41 -4.84
CA LYS A 41 -11.63 -0.80 -3.59
C LYS A 41 -10.47 -0.06 -2.92
N ILE A 42 -10.73 1.18 -2.53
CA ILE A 42 -9.75 2.06 -1.89
C ILE A 42 -9.11 1.39 -0.65
N GLU A 43 -9.93 0.75 0.19
CA GLU A 43 -9.50 0.08 1.42
C GLU A 43 -8.52 -1.06 1.14
N VAL A 44 -8.81 -1.91 0.15
CA VAL A 44 -7.95 -3.02 -0.27
C VAL A 44 -6.59 -2.51 -0.76
N LYS A 45 -6.56 -1.46 -1.60
CA LYS A 45 -5.30 -0.87 -2.06
C LYS A 45 -4.49 -0.26 -0.92
N ILE A 46 -5.14 0.36 0.06
CA ILE A 46 -4.47 0.88 1.26
C ILE A 46 -3.83 -0.28 2.02
N LEU A 47 -4.55 -1.38 2.23
CA LEU A 47 -4.04 -2.54 2.98
C LEU A 47 -2.88 -3.23 2.24
N ILE A 48 -2.97 -3.38 0.92
CA ILE A 48 -1.85 -3.85 0.07
C ILE A 48 -0.63 -2.92 0.23
N GLY A 49 -0.86 -1.61 0.17
CA GLY A 49 0.20 -0.62 0.39
C GLY A 49 0.85 -0.74 1.77
N LYS A 50 0.05 -0.97 2.82
CA LYS A 50 0.53 -1.21 4.20
C LYS A 50 1.33 -2.50 4.29
N CYS A 51 0.89 -3.57 3.63
CA CYS A 51 1.63 -4.83 3.56
C CYS A 51 3.01 -4.63 2.90
N TYR A 52 3.07 -3.95 1.76
CA TYR A 52 4.35 -3.65 1.11
C TYR A 52 5.24 -2.74 1.96
N PHE A 53 4.66 -1.79 2.68
CA PHE A 53 5.38 -0.93 3.59
C PHE A 53 6.01 -1.73 4.75
N ALA A 54 5.26 -2.65 5.36
CA ALA A 54 5.76 -3.54 6.40
C ALA A 54 6.83 -4.52 5.88
N LEU A 55 6.78 -4.90 4.60
CA LEU A 55 7.81 -5.69 3.93
C LEU A 55 9.05 -4.88 3.50
N GLY A 56 9.09 -3.57 3.75
CA GLY A 56 10.18 -2.68 3.33
C GLY A 56 10.19 -2.32 1.84
N LYS A 57 9.17 -2.73 1.08
CA LYS A 57 9.03 -2.43 -0.36
C LYS A 57 8.35 -1.06 -0.55
N TYR A 58 9.07 0.00 -0.20
CA TYR A 58 8.55 1.37 -0.17
C TYR A 58 8.08 1.90 -1.54
N ASP A 59 8.73 1.51 -2.63
CA ASP A 59 8.34 1.93 -3.98
C ASP A 59 6.97 1.39 -4.39
N LEU A 60 6.71 0.11 -4.09
CA LEU A 60 5.42 -0.53 -4.34
C LEU A 60 4.34 0.09 -3.45
N ALA A 61 4.60 0.24 -2.15
CA ALA A 61 3.67 0.88 -1.23
C ALA A 61 3.26 2.28 -1.73
N ARG A 62 4.23 3.08 -2.20
CA ARG A 62 3.98 4.41 -2.75
C ARG A 62 3.13 4.37 -4.02
N LYS A 63 3.30 3.37 -4.88
CA LYS A 63 2.49 3.18 -6.10
C LYS A 63 1.01 2.99 -5.72
N TYR A 64 0.71 2.05 -4.82
CA TYR A 64 -0.68 1.78 -4.40
C TYR A 64 -1.33 2.99 -3.70
N TYR A 65 -0.61 3.70 -2.83
CA TYR A 65 -1.16 4.91 -2.20
C TYR A 65 -1.42 6.04 -3.19
N LYS A 66 -0.60 6.17 -4.25
CA LYS A 66 -0.87 7.14 -5.33
C LYS A 66 -2.11 6.76 -6.13
N GLU A 67 -2.31 5.48 -6.42
CA GLU A 67 -3.53 5.01 -7.07
C GLU A 67 -4.77 5.31 -6.23
N VAL A 68 -4.70 5.12 -4.91
CA VAL A 68 -5.76 5.51 -3.98
C VAL A 68 -6.05 7.01 -4.07
N LEU A 69 -5.01 7.86 -4.10
CA LEU A 69 -5.20 9.31 -4.24
C LEU A 69 -5.70 9.74 -5.62
N ASN A 70 -5.47 8.93 -6.66
CA ASN A 70 -6.04 9.19 -7.98
C ASN A 70 -7.55 8.91 -7.99
N MET A 71 -7.98 7.86 -7.29
CA MET A 71 -9.41 7.52 -7.13
C MET A 71 -10.10 8.47 -6.16
N ASP A 72 -9.51 8.71 -4.99
CA ASP A 72 -9.97 9.65 -3.97
C ASP A 72 -8.84 10.60 -3.56
N LYS A 73 -8.82 11.77 -4.21
CA LYS A 73 -7.88 12.86 -3.94
C LYS A 73 -7.98 13.43 -2.52
N LYS A 74 -9.10 13.22 -1.83
CA LYS A 74 -9.34 13.73 -0.47
C LYS A 74 -9.13 12.67 0.61
N ASN A 75 -8.76 11.44 0.24
CA ASN A 75 -8.47 10.40 1.20
C ASN A 75 -7.34 10.84 2.16
N LYS A 76 -7.70 11.03 3.43
CA LYS A 76 -6.78 11.50 4.48
C LYS A 76 -5.75 10.42 4.82
N GLU A 77 -6.17 9.16 4.84
CA GLU A 77 -5.34 8.04 5.22
C GLU A 77 -4.20 7.84 4.22
N ALA A 78 -4.49 7.81 2.92
CA ALA A 78 -3.47 7.68 1.88
C ALA A 78 -2.45 8.84 1.90
N LYS A 79 -2.90 10.07 2.21
CA LYS A 79 -1.98 11.22 2.37
C LYS A 79 -1.05 11.05 3.58
N LEU A 80 -1.58 10.56 4.70
CA LEU A 80 -0.77 10.29 5.89
C LEU A 80 0.27 9.22 5.61
N LEU A 81 -0.12 8.10 5.00
CA LEU A 81 0.78 7.00 4.67
C LEU A 81 1.91 7.42 3.71
N ILE A 82 1.62 8.22 2.68
CA ILE A 82 2.67 8.78 1.80
C ILE A 82 3.61 9.72 2.57
N LYS A 83 3.08 10.51 3.50
CA LYS A 83 3.90 11.41 4.33
C LYS A 83 4.84 10.61 5.23
N GLU A 84 4.37 9.52 5.83
CA GLU A 84 5.19 8.60 6.63
C GLU A 84 6.28 7.94 5.80
N LEU A 85 5.93 7.42 4.62
CA LEU A 85 6.88 6.91 3.63
C LEU A 85 7.99 7.93 3.31
N GLY A 86 7.62 9.19 3.10
CA GLY A 86 8.58 10.25 2.81
C GLY A 86 9.50 10.58 4.00
N LYS A 87 9.01 10.51 5.24
CA LYS A 87 9.84 10.69 6.44
C LYS A 87 10.85 9.56 6.58
N ILE A 88 10.41 8.32 6.34
CA ILE A 88 11.25 7.14 6.41
C ILE A 88 12.32 7.20 5.33
N SER A 89 11.96 7.41 4.08
CA SER A 89 12.93 7.57 2.98
C SER A 89 13.99 8.64 3.30
N LYS A 90 13.59 9.79 3.85
CA LYS A 90 14.53 10.83 4.31
C LYS A 90 15.44 10.39 5.46
N LYS A 91 14.94 9.59 6.40
CA LYS A 91 15.72 9.01 7.50
C LYS A 91 16.76 8.02 6.96
N TYR A 92 16.34 7.10 6.09
CA TYR A 92 17.22 6.12 5.45
C TYR A 92 18.29 6.79 4.56
N THR A 93 17.99 7.91 3.89
CA THR A 93 19.02 8.68 3.17
C THR A 93 20.03 9.38 4.09
N LYS A 94 19.67 9.67 5.35
CA LYS A 94 20.54 10.35 6.31
C LYS A 94 21.40 9.38 7.12
N GLU A 95 20.91 8.17 7.41
CA GLU A 95 21.57 7.21 8.31
C GLU A 95 22.58 6.27 7.63
N GLY A 96 22.98 6.53 6.38
CA GLY A 96 24.20 5.94 5.84
C GLY A 96 24.04 4.65 5.02
N ASN A 97 23.06 4.60 4.12
CA ASN A 97 23.18 3.82 2.88
C ASN A 97 22.34 4.49 1.80
N SER A 98 23.02 5.20 0.90
CA SER A 98 22.42 5.87 -0.25
C SER A 98 21.80 4.82 -1.19
N ILE A 99 20.50 4.57 -1.04
CA ILE A 99 19.72 4.04 -2.15
C ILE A 99 19.61 5.23 -3.11
N PRO A 100 20.21 5.16 -4.31
CA PRO A 100 20.15 6.27 -5.24
C PRO A 100 18.67 6.52 -5.53
N ILE A 101 18.26 7.79 -5.41
CA ILE A 101 16.92 8.24 -5.81
C ILE A 101 16.77 8.23 -7.35
N PHE A 102 17.51 7.34 -8.04
CA PHE A 102 17.77 7.41 -9.45
C PHE A 102 16.45 7.31 -10.22
N ILE A 103 16.06 8.49 -10.69
CA ILE A 103 15.37 8.78 -11.92
C ILE A 103 13.95 8.22 -11.97
N ILE A 104 12.98 9.01 -11.50
CA ILE A 104 11.91 9.44 -12.43
C ILE A 104 11.49 10.89 -12.10
N GLY A 105 11.85 11.81 -12.99
CA GLY A 105 10.89 12.86 -13.40
C GLY A 105 10.94 14.21 -12.70
N ARG A 106 12.11 14.75 -12.37
CA ARG A 106 12.26 16.22 -12.30
C ARG A 106 13.53 16.65 -13.01
N CYS A 107 13.40 16.92 -14.30
CA CYS A 107 14.09 18.05 -14.91
C CYS A 107 13.89 19.24 -13.96
N TYR A 108 14.94 19.63 -13.27
CA TYR A 108 15.08 21.01 -12.87
C TYR A 108 15.65 21.73 -14.09
N ILE A 109 14.97 22.81 -14.44
CA ILE A 109 15.37 23.84 -15.41
C ILE A 109 16.86 24.17 -15.29
#